data_AF-G9YFQ0-F1
#
_entry.id   AF-G9YFQ0-F1
#
_cell.length_a   1.000
_cell.length_b   1.000
_cell.length_c   1.000
_cell.angle_alpha   90.00
_cell.angle_beta   90.00
_cell.angle_gamma   90.00
#
_symmetry.space_group_name_H-M   'P 1'
#
loop_
_entity.id
_entity.type
_entity.pdbx_description
1 polymer ?
#
loop_
_entity_poly.entity_id
_entity_poly.type
_entity_poly.pdbx_seq_one_letter_code
_entity_poly.pdbx_strand_id
1 'polypeptide(L)'
;MTGQLNETVQRMDGDGKMSSDMRNSLENIKTITDRFTVIASRMESIATDPQSSADIRKTLHNTAQISERVNHILGGDHQIRVEGDAGLLYNDTKNSVGGHANFKVYRRDSFALVGAEGIGDGTKLNLQYGREGKTVTGRFGLIRGKFGVGADLFTHNKFRLSLEGYDPNDWRYRLTAQYQLRPHIFFMGQFTRPMDRDDGGNYYGINYIF
;
A
#
# COMPACT_ATOMS: atom_id res chain seq x y z
N MET A 1 1.29 -35.53 -5.00
CA MET A 1 1.04 -34.70 -3.79
C MET A 1 -0.08 -33.70 -4.07
N THR A 2 -1.26 -34.17 -4.49
CA THR A 2 -2.38 -33.31 -4.94
C THR A 2 -3.71 -33.63 -4.23
N GLY A 3 -3.76 -34.68 -3.42
CA GLY A 3 -4.95 -35.03 -2.61
C GLY A 3 -5.09 -34.22 -1.31
N GLN A 4 -3.97 -33.92 -0.64
CA GLN A 4 -4.00 -33.24 0.68
C GLN A 4 -4.29 -31.74 0.62
N LEU A 5 -4.03 -31.08 -0.52
CA LEU A 5 -4.39 -29.67 -0.74
C LEU A 5 -5.89 -29.48 -1.03
N ASN A 6 -6.55 -30.49 -1.60
CA ASN A 6 -7.98 -30.41 -1.92
C ASN A 6 -8.86 -30.63 -0.67
N GLU A 7 -8.40 -31.50 0.23
CA GLU A 7 -9.08 -31.76 1.51
C GLU A 7 -8.94 -30.59 2.51
N THR A 8 -7.85 -29.83 2.46
CA THR A 8 -7.68 -28.63 3.30
C THR A 8 -8.58 -27.48 2.83
N VAL A 9 -8.75 -27.30 1.52
CA VAL A 9 -9.67 -26.28 0.97
C VAL A 9 -11.15 -26.66 1.23
N GLN A 10 -11.51 -27.95 1.11
CA GLN A 10 -12.88 -28.40 1.38
C GLN A 10 -13.25 -28.43 2.88
N ARG A 11 -12.28 -28.64 3.77
CA ARG A 11 -12.50 -28.46 5.23
C ARG A 11 -12.48 -27.00 5.67
N MET A 12 -11.88 -26.08 4.90
CA MET A 12 -11.88 -24.64 5.16
C MET A 12 -13.22 -23.95 4.81
N ASP A 13 -13.99 -24.49 3.87
CA ASP A 13 -15.35 -24.02 3.54
C ASP A 13 -16.45 -24.62 4.45
N GLY A 14 -16.12 -25.63 5.26
CA GLY A 14 -17.11 -26.49 5.94
C GLY A 14 -17.83 -25.86 7.14
N ASP A 15 -17.32 -24.79 7.73
CA ASP A 15 -17.87 -24.25 8.99
C ASP A 15 -18.83 -23.06 8.78
N GLY A 16 -18.96 -22.53 7.56
CA GLY A 16 -19.72 -21.30 7.29
C GLY A 16 -19.16 -20.03 7.97
N LYS A 17 -18.30 -20.19 8.97
CA LYS A 17 -17.60 -19.15 9.71
C LYS A 17 -16.62 -18.39 8.84
N MET A 18 -15.86 -19.02 7.93
CA MET A 18 -14.98 -18.27 7.03
C MET A 18 -15.76 -17.41 6.04
N SER A 19 -16.90 -17.89 5.51
CA SER A 19 -17.77 -17.09 4.63
C SER A 19 -18.52 -16.01 5.40
N SER A 20 -18.93 -16.28 6.64
CA SER A 20 -19.54 -15.32 7.56
C SER A 20 -18.54 -14.26 8.00
N ASP A 21 -17.33 -14.65 8.40
CA ASP A 21 -16.23 -13.79 8.83
C ASP A 21 -15.66 -13.00 7.66
N MET A 22 -15.67 -13.55 6.44
CA MET A 22 -15.31 -12.82 5.23
C MET A 22 -16.42 -11.85 4.83
N ARG A 23 -17.71 -12.20 4.95
CA ARG A 23 -18.81 -11.24 4.76
C ARG A 23 -18.82 -10.16 5.83
N ASN A 24 -18.64 -10.52 7.09
CA ASN A 24 -18.49 -9.60 8.21
C ASN A 24 -17.25 -8.74 8.00
N SER A 25 -16.15 -9.29 7.50
CA SER A 25 -14.96 -8.51 7.14
C SER A 25 -15.23 -7.60 5.96
N LEU A 26 -16.01 -8.01 4.94
CA LEU A 26 -16.41 -7.17 3.80
C LEU A 26 -17.41 -6.07 4.21
N GLU A 27 -18.36 -6.36 5.10
CA GLU A 27 -19.29 -5.39 5.70
C GLU A 27 -18.56 -4.45 6.66
N ASN A 28 -17.58 -4.95 7.42
CA ASN A 28 -16.69 -4.14 8.23
C ASN A 28 -15.75 -3.33 7.36
N ILE A 29 -15.24 -3.84 6.24
CA ILE A 29 -14.46 -3.09 5.25
C ILE A 29 -15.32 -1.99 4.67
N LYS A 30 -16.60 -2.25 4.33
CA LYS A 30 -17.53 -1.22 3.85
C LYS A 30 -17.77 -0.15 4.92
N THR A 31 -18.03 -0.56 6.16
CA THR A 31 -18.26 0.34 7.29
C THR A 31 -17.01 1.14 7.65
N ILE A 32 -15.83 0.53 7.61
CA ILE A 32 -14.53 1.20 7.77
C ILE A 32 -14.31 2.15 6.60
N THR A 33 -14.64 1.76 5.37
CA THR A 33 -14.54 2.62 4.18
C THR A 33 -15.43 3.85 4.32
N ASP A 34 -16.68 3.70 4.77
CA ASP A 34 -17.61 4.82 4.97
C ASP A 34 -17.11 5.76 6.08
N ARG A 35 -16.69 5.21 7.23
CA ARG A 35 -16.13 6.01 8.34
C ARG A 35 -14.80 6.68 7.98
N PHE A 36 -13.93 5.96 7.28
CA PHE A 36 -12.65 6.46 6.79
C PHE A 36 -12.85 7.56 5.75
N THR A 37 -13.85 7.44 4.87
CA THR A 37 -14.23 8.48 3.91
C THR A 37 -14.69 9.74 4.62
N VAL A 38 -15.49 9.62 5.70
CA VAL A 38 -15.92 10.78 6.51
C VAL A 38 -14.75 11.46 7.23
N ILE A 39 -13.80 10.69 7.78
CA ILE A 39 -12.60 11.23 8.41
C ILE A 39 -11.71 11.92 7.36
N ALA A 40 -11.51 11.26 6.21
CA ALA A 40 -10.74 11.78 5.10
C ALA A 40 -11.35 13.10 4.56
N SER A 41 -12.67 13.16 4.34
CA SER A 41 -13.34 14.37 3.87
C SER A 41 -13.21 15.55 4.86
N ARG A 42 -13.10 15.28 6.17
CA ARG A 42 -12.85 16.32 7.18
C ARG A 42 -11.40 16.81 7.18
N MET A 43 -10.45 15.98 6.75
CA MET A 43 -9.04 16.35 6.60
C MET A 43 -8.75 17.05 5.26
N GLU A 44 -9.59 16.87 4.25
CA GLU A 44 -9.48 17.53 2.94
C GLU A 44 -9.46 19.07 3.06
N SER A 45 -10.21 19.63 4.02
CA SER A 45 -10.27 21.07 4.28
C SER A 45 -8.95 21.64 4.83
N ILE A 46 -8.14 20.83 5.52
CA ILE A 46 -6.85 21.24 6.09
C ILE A 46 -5.74 21.17 5.03
N ALA A 47 -5.83 20.26 4.06
CA ALA A 47 -4.87 20.10 2.97
C ALA A 47 -5.02 21.15 1.83
N THR A 48 -5.71 22.27 2.07
CA THR A 48 -6.08 23.26 1.04
C THR A 48 -5.08 24.40 0.81
N ASP A 49 -3.83 24.25 1.23
CA ASP A 49 -2.81 25.29 1.10
C ASP A 49 -2.44 25.59 -0.39
N PRO A 50 -2.63 26.83 -0.88
CA PRO A 50 -2.31 27.23 -2.26
C PRO A 50 -0.85 27.03 -2.68
N GLN A 51 0.13 26.95 -1.76
CA GLN A 51 1.54 26.70 -2.14
C GLN A 51 1.77 25.31 -2.74
N SER A 52 0.95 24.31 -2.39
CA SER A 52 1.09 22.92 -2.88
C SER A 52 0.88 22.78 -4.39
N SER A 53 0.16 23.71 -5.03
CA SER A 53 -0.18 23.63 -6.46
C SER A 53 1.01 23.91 -7.39
N ALA A 54 2.00 24.67 -6.93
CA ALA A 54 3.18 25.04 -7.72
C ALA A 54 4.22 23.90 -7.79
N ASP A 55 4.43 23.21 -6.67
CA ASP A 55 5.37 22.08 -6.59
C ASP A 55 4.84 20.84 -7.32
N ILE A 56 3.51 20.63 -7.36
CA ILE A 56 2.87 19.58 -8.16
C ILE A 56 3.21 19.71 -9.66
N ARG A 57 3.24 20.93 -10.21
CA ARG A 57 3.62 21.13 -11.63
C ARG A 57 5.08 20.78 -11.89
N LYS A 58 5.98 21.13 -10.97
CA LYS A 58 7.41 20.80 -11.10
C LYS A 58 7.66 19.29 -10.98
N THR A 59 7.01 18.62 -10.03
CA THR A 59 7.16 17.18 -9.84
C THR A 59 6.57 16.39 -11.01
N LEU A 60 5.38 16.77 -11.52
CA LEU A 60 4.79 16.13 -12.71
C LEU A 60 5.68 16.27 -13.95
N HIS A 61 6.33 17.42 -14.13
CA HIS A 61 7.28 17.61 -15.22
C HIS A 61 8.51 16.71 -15.06
N ASN A 62 8.97 16.50 -13.81
CA ASN A 62 10.11 15.64 -13.51
C ASN A 62 9.78 14.14 -13.67
N THR A 63 8.58 13.67 -13.29
CA THR A 63 8.19 12.26 -13.45
C THR A 63 8.14 11.85 -14.94
N ALA A 64 7.66 12.74 -15.82
CA ALA A 64 7.69 12.53 -17.26
C ALA A 64 9.13 12.38 -17.78
N GLN A 65 10.04 13.27 -17.37
CA GLN A 65 11.46 13.22 -17.77
C GLN A 65 12.20 11.98 -17.23
N ILE A 66 11.88 11.53 -16.02
CA ILE A 66 12.45 10.30 -15.45
C ILE A 66 11.99 9.09 -16.27
N SER A 67 10.69 9.01 -16.60
CA SER A 67 10.14 7.92 -17.41
C SER A 67 10.82 7.88 -18.79
N GLU A 68 11.04 9.02 -19.44
CA GLU A 68 11.78 9.12 -20.70
C GLU A 68 13.23 8.63 -20.60
N ARG A 69 13.95 9.06 -19.56
CA ARG A 69 15.35 8.63 -19.34
C ARG A 69 15.46 7.13 -19.07
N VAL A 70 14.53 6.57 -18.29
CA VAL A 70 14.49 5.14 -18.00
C VAL A 70 14.11 4.34 -19.25
N ASN A 71 13.18 4.83 -20.07
CA ASN A 71 12.85 4.25 -21.39
C ASN A 71 14.08 4.19 -22.32
N HIS A 72 14.92 5.22 -22.31
CA HIS A 72 16.13 5.27 -23.13
C HIS A 72 17.17 4.24 -22.68
N ILE A 73 17.33 4.01 -21.37
CA ILE A 73 18.27 3.04 -20.81
C ILE A 73 17.78 1.59 -21.02
N LEU A 74 16.47 1.35 -20.92
CA LEU A 74 15.89 0.00 -20.93
C LEU A 74 15.41 -0.49 -22.30
N GLY A 75 15.84 0.16 -23.38
CA GLY A 75 15.70 -0.37 -24.75
C GLY A 75 14.38 -0.04 -25.47
N GLY A 76 13.94 1.22 -25.39
CA GLY A 76 13.26 1.93 -26.48
C GLY A 76 11.82 1.54 -26.88
N ASP A 77 11.31 0.37 -26.51
CA ASP A 77 10.10 -0.18 -27.15
C ASP A 77 8.94 -0.48 -26.17
N HIS A 78 9.13 -0.27 -24.87
CA HIS A 78 8.10 -0.55 -23.86
C HIS A 78 7.86 0.66 -22.96
N GLN A 79 6.59 1.06 -22.84
CA GLN A 79 6.13 2.12 -21.96
C GLN A 79 6.52 1.79 -20.50
N ILE A 80 7.68 2.26 -20.05
CA ILE A 80 8.07 2.20 -18.64
C ILE A 80 7.40 3.37 -17.94
N ARG A 81 6.66 3.02 -16.89
CA ARG A 81 5.98 3.97 -16.01
C ARG A 81 6.70 3.96 -14.67
N VAL A 82 6.97 5.14 -14.13
CA VAL A 82 7.55 5.28 -12.79
C VAL A 82 6.51 5.95 -11.89
N GLU A 83 6.38 5.46 -10.66
CA GLU A 83 5.51 6.01 -9.63
C GLU A 83 6.32 6.12 -8.34
N GLY A 84 6.42 7.32 -7.79
CA GLY A 84 6.99 7.57 -6.47
C GLY A 84 5.88 7.76 -5.45
N ASP A 85 6.10 7.29 -4.23
CA ASP A 85 5.29 7.70 -3.08
C ASP A 85 6.17 8.06 -1.89
N ALA A 86 5.74 9.04 -1.10
CA ALA A 86 6.37 9.40 0.15
C ALA A 86 5.35 9.99 1.11
N GLY A 87 5.52 9.72 2.40
CA GLY A 87 4.56 10.16 3.40
C GLY A 87 5.05 10.04 4.83
N LEU A 88 4.16 10.44 5.72
CA LEU A 88 4.36 10.36 7.17
C LEU A 88 3.19 9.59 7.77
N LEU A 89 3.52 8.71 8.72
CA LEU A 89 2.56 7.91 9.48
C LEU A 89 2.78 8.14 10.97
N TYR A 90 1.71 8.49 11.67
CA TYR A 90 1.66 8.53 13.13
C TYR A 90 1.09 7.21 13.66
N ASN A 91 1.85 6.53 14.51
CA ASN A 91 1.42 5.36 15.25
C ASN A 91 0.75 5.81 16.55
N ASP A 92 -0.57 5.72 16.62
CA ASP A 92 -1.37 6.07 17.81
C ASP A 92 -1.09 5.12 18.99
N THR A 93 -0.77 3.85 18.70
CA THR A 93 -0.50 2.84 19.73
C THR A 93 0.85 3.07 20.43
N LYS A 94 1.83 3.62 19.72
CA LYS A 94 3.20 3.82 20.23
C LYS A 94 3.62 5.28 20.37
N ASN A 95 2.73 6.20 19.99
CA ASN A 95 2.99 7.63 19.96
C ASN A 95 4.29 7.98 19.21
N SER A 96 4.51 7.36 18.05
CA SER A 96 5.70 7.58 17.22
C SER A 96 5.33 8.01 15.80
N VAL A 97 6.18 8.83 15.19
CA VAL A 97 6.02 9.28 13.80
C VAL A 97 7.13 8.65 12.97
N GLY A 98 6.77 8.03 11.86
CA GLY A 98 7.72 7.45 10.91
C GLY A 98 7.43 7.91 9.48
N GLY A 99 8.48 8.22 8.74
CA GLY A 99 8.39 8.47 7.31
C GLY A 99 8.46 7.18 6.49
N HIS A 100 7.86 7.21 5.30
CA HIS A 100 8.06 6.20 4.27
C HIS A 100 8.31 6.85 2.91
N ALA A 101 9.04 6.14 2.06
CA ALA A 101 9.25 6.50 0.67
C ALA A 101 9.40 5.24 -0.18
N ASN A 102 8.62 5.10 -1.25
CA ASN A 102 8.73 3.99 -2.20
C ASN A 102 8.80 4.50 -3.64
N PHE A 103 9.44 3.72 -4.49
CA PHE A 103 9.54 3.94 -5.92
C PHE A 103 9.19 2.65 -6.64
N LYS A 104 8.19 2.71 -7.52
CA LYS A 104 7.76 1.61 -8.38
C LYS A 104 8.15 1.90 -9.82
N VAL A 105 8.80 0.93 -10.44
CA VAL A 105 9.14 0.96 -11.87
C VAL A 105 8.33 -0.14 -12.55
N TYR A 106 7.38 0.26 -13.37
CA TYR A 106 6.49 -0.61 -14.12
C TYR A 106 7.07 -0.91 -15.50
N ARG A 107 7.02 -2.17 -15.88
CA ARG A 107 7.30 -2.67 -17.23
C ARG A 107 6.13 -3.55 -17.65
N ARG A 108 5.31 -3.05 -18.58
CA ARG A 108 4.03 -3.66 -18.97
C ARG A 108 3.13 -3.81 -17.74
N ASP A 109 2.70 -5.03 -17.43
CA ASP A 109 1.88 -5.38 -16.28
C ASP A 109 2.71 -5.80 -15.06
N SER A 110 4.03 -5.76 -15.12
CA SER A 110 4.90 -6.08 -13.98
C SER A 110 5.54 -4.82 -13.40
N PHE A 111 5.91 -4.85 -12.12
CA PHE A 111 6.66 -3.76 -11.50
C PHE A 111 7.68 -4.26 -10.48
N ALA A 112 8.74 -3.49 -10.30
CA ALA A 112 9.66 -3.60 -9.18
C ALA A 112 9.45 -2.40 -8.25
N LEU A 113 9.43 -2.65 -6.95
CA LEU A 113 9.30 -1.64 -5.90
C LEU A 113 10.57 -1.64 -5.04
N VAL A 114 11.15 -0.46 -4.87
CA VAL A 114 12.21 -0.20 -3.89
C VAL A 114 11.77 0.93 -2.97
N GLY A 115 11.96 0.76 -1.67
CA GLY A 115 11.56 1.79 -0.72
C GLY A 115 12.13 1.60 0.67
N ALA A 116 11.75 2.51 1.55
CA ALA A 116 12.10 2.51 2.94
C ALA A 116 10.91 2.97 3.79
N GLU A 117 10.77 2.36 4.98
CA GLU A 117 9.75 2.70 5.98
C GLU A 117 10.38 2.90 7.35
N GLY A 118 9.71 3.65 8.23
CA GLY A 118 10.24 3.94 9.57
C GLY A 118 11.43 4.90 9.52
N ILE A 119 11.51 5.75 8.50
CA ILE A 119 12.54 6.79 8.40
C ILE A 119 12.36 7.72 9.61
N GLY A 120 13.41 7.81 10.43
CA GLY A 120 13.41 8.56 11.70
C GLY A 120 13.39 7.66 12.95
N ASP A 121 12.95 6.41 12.85
CA ASP A 121 12.89 5.46 13.97
C ASP A 121 13.13 4.02 13.48
N GLY A 122 14.37 3.73 13.07
CA GLY A 122 14.79 2.39 12.65
C GLY A 122 14.36 1.99 11.24
N THR A 123 14.90 2.69 10.23
CA THR A 123 14.62 2.49 8.79
C THR A 123 14.68 1.02 8.36
N LYS A 124 13.62 0.55 7.69
CA LYS A 124 13.50 -0.79 7.10
C LYS A 124 13.33 -0.68 5.60
N LEU A 125 13.96 -1.57 4.83
CA LEU A 125 13.91 -1.56 3.37
C LEU A 125 12.74 -2.39 2.83
N ASN A 126 12.14 -1.90 1.76
CA ASN A 126 11.17 -2.60 0.94
C ASN A 126 11.79 -2.93 -0.42
N LEU A 127 11.75 -4.20 -0.81
CA LEU A 127 12.18 -4.68 -2.12
C LEU A 127 11.17 -5.71 -2.61
N GLN A 128 10.26 -5.30 -3.48
CA GLN A 128 9.16 -6.17 -3.93
C GLN A 128 9.11 -6.24 -5.45
N TYR A 129 8.60 -7.36 -5.95
CA TYR A 129 8.23 -7.53 -7.34
C TYR A 129 6.75 -7.89 -7.40
N GLY A 130 6.02 -7.31 -8.35
CA GLY A 130 4.59 -7.51 -8.45
C GLY A 130 4.08 -7.45 -9.88
N ARG A 131 2.82 -7.85 -10.02
CA ARG A 131 2.09 -7.88 -11.28
C ARG A 131 0.73 -7.21 -11.12
N GLU A 132 0.51 -6.17 -11.88
CA GLU A 132 -0.73 -5.40 -11.96
C GLU A 132 -1.77 -6.18 -12.77
N GLY A 133 -2.85 -6.58 -12.09
CA GLY A 133 -4.02 -7.16 -12.73
C GLY A 133 -5.11 -6.11 -12.95
N LYS A 134 -6.20 -6.51 -13.62
CA LYS A 134 -7.35 -5.61 -13.87
C LYS A 134 -8.10 -5.21 -12.60
N THR A 135 -8.08 -6.05 -11.57
CA THR A 135 -8.87 -5.88 -10.34
C THR A 135 -8.01 -6.02 -9.08
N VAL A 136 -7.01 -6.90 -9.14
CA VAL A 136 -6.11 -7.20 -8.04
C VAL A 136 -4.68 -7.15 -8.56
N THR A 137 -3.81 -6.48 -7.82
CA THR A 137 -2.37 -6.44 -8.06
C THR A 137 -1.69 -7.31 -7.02
N GLY A 138 -0.98 -8.35 -7.45
CA GLY A 138 -0.23 -9.24 -6.56
C GLY A 138 1.23 -8.79 -6.45
N ARG A 139 1.81 -8.89 -5.26
CA ARG A 139 3.22 -8.55 -4.98
C ARG A 139 3.86 -9.53 -4.00
N PHE A 140 5.15 -9.72 -4.12
CA PHE A 140 5.95 -10.51 -3.18
C PHE A 140 7.37 -9.96 -3.09
N GLY A 141 8.07 -10.26 -2.00
CA GLY A 141 9.45 -9.85 -1.79
C GLY A 141 9.71 -9.48 -0.34
N LEU A 142 10.63 -8.55 -0.12
CA LEU A 142 10.96 -8.03 1.20
C LEU A 142 10.04 -6.84 1.54
N ILE A 143 9.24 -7.02 2.59
CA ILE A 143 8.43 -6.00 3.25
C ILE A 143 9.11 -5.73 4.59
N ARG A 144 9.59 -4.50 4.80
CA ARG A 144 10.37 -4.12 5.99
C ARG A 144 11.57 -5.04 6.26
N GLY A 145 12.23 -5.51 5.19
CA GLY A 145 13.37 -6.43 5.25
C GLY A 145 13.00 -7.90 5.49
N LYS A 146 11.71 -8.25 5.55
CA LYS A 146 11.21 -9.60 5.80
C LYS A 146 10.47 -10.13 4.58
N PHE A 147 10.66 -11.40 4.25
CA PHE A 147 9.93 -11.99 3.14
C PHE A 147 8.42 -11.94 3.37
N GLY A 148 7.66 -11.60 2.34
CA GLY A 148 6.21 -11.46 2.40
C GLY A 148 5.55 -11.38 1.04
N VAL A 149 4.23 -11.35 1.08
CA VAL A 149 3.33 -11.24 -0.06
C VAL A 149 2.30 -10.15 0.22
N GLY A 150 1.78 -9.54 -0.83
CA GLY A 150 0.72 -8.54 -0.73
C GLY A 150 -0.23 -8.58 -1.92
N ALA A 151 -1.42 -8.04 -1.69
CA ALA A 151 -2.46 -7.87 -2.67
C ALA A 151 -3.05 -6.46 -2.55
N ASP A 152 -3.05 -5.73 -3.66
CA ASP A 152 -3.62 -4.39 -3.74
C ASP A 152 -4.92 -4.43 -4.57
N LEU A 153 -5.97 -3.86 -4.02
CA LEU A 153 -7.32 -3.78 -4.57
C LEU A 153 -7.65 -2.30 -4.86
N PHE A 154 -8.41 -2.07 -5.93
CA PHE A 154 -8.89 -0.73 -6.30
C PHE A 154 -7.76 0.30 -6.52
N THR A 155 -6.59 -0.12 -6.99
CA THR A 155 -5.41 0.74 -7.19
C THR A 155 -5.66 1.96 -8.10
N HIS A 156 -6.65 1.88 -8.98
CA HIS A 156 -7.02 2.92 -9.94
C HIS A 156 -8.12 3.86 -9.44
N ASN A 157 -8.66 3.63 -8.25
CA ASN A 157 -9.76 4.42 -7.70
C ASN A 157 -9.25 5.45 -6.68
N LYS A 158 -10.14 6.38 -6.29
CA LYS A 158 -9.88 7.31 -5.18
C LYS A 158 -9.65 6.57 -3.86
N PHE A 159 -10.23 5.38 -3.70
CA PHE A 159 -10.00 4.51 -2.56
C PHE A 159 -9.13 3.34 -2.99
N ARG A 160 -8.05 3.06 -2.24
CA ARG A 160 -7.13 1.94 -2.47
C ARG A 160 -7.04 1.12 -1.20
N LEU A 161 -7.07 -0.20 -1.34
CA LEU A 161 -6.93 -1.14 -0.21
C LEU A 161 -5.76 -2.08 -0.49
N SER A 162 -4.94 -2.32 0.52
CA SER A 162 -3.78 -3.20 0.42
C SER A 162 -3.73 -4.14 1.61
N LEU A 163 -3.44 -5.40 1.34
CA LEU A 163 -3.30 -6.47 2.32
C LEU A 163 -1.92 -7.07 2.14
N GLU A 164 -1.14 -7.17 3.22
CA GLU A 164 0.19 -7.77 3.21
C GLU A 164 0.32 -8.79 4.35
N GLY A 165 1.02 -9.88 4.06
CA GLY A 165 1.46 -10.87 5.04
C GLY A 165 2.96 -11.09 4.89
N TYR A 166 3.72 -10.95 5.97
CA TYR A 166 5.18 -11.01 5.93
C TYR A 166 5.79 -11.54 7.22
N ASP A 167 7.08 -11.87 7.15
CA ASP A 167 7.87 -12.53 8.19
C ASP A 167 7.35 -13.95 8.52
N PRO A 168 7.68 -14.97 7.70
CA PRO A 168 7.16 -16.34 7.90
C PRO A 168 7.63 -16.99 9.22
N ASN A 169 8.69 -16.47 9.85
CA ASN A 169 9.17 -16.97 11.14
C ASN A 169 8.34 -16.41 12.32
N ASP A 170 7.71 -15.25 12.12
CA ASP A 170 6.92 -14.53 13.11
C ASP A 170 5.83 -13.75 12.37
N TRP A 171 4.74 -14.45 12.04
CA TRP A 171 3.77 -14.03 11.03
C TRP A 171 3.13 -12.67 11.37
N ARG A 172 3.24 -11.72 10.43
CA ARG A 172 2.64 -10.39 10.52
C ARG A 172 1.62 -10.20 9.41
N TYR A 173 0.55 -9.48 9.74
CA TYR A 173 -0.41 -9.01 8.76
C TYR A 173 -0.59 -7.51 8.85
N ARG A 174 -0.69 -6.88 7.68
CA ARG A 174 -0.86 -5.43 7.54
C ARG A 174 -1.98 -5.14 6.56
N LEU A 175 -2.93 -4.34 7.01
CA LEU A 175 -4.02 -3.82 6.19
C LEU A 175 -3.85 -2.32 6.06
N THR A 176 -3.79 -1.83 4.83
CA THR A 176 -3.60 -0.40 4.53
C THR A 176 -4.74 0.08 3.65
N ALA A 177 -5.46 1.10 4.10
CA ALA A 177 -6.47 1.81 3.34
C ALA A 177 -5.96 3.22 3.00
N GLN A 178 -6.17 3.65 1.77
CA GLN A 178 -5.81 4.99 1.31
C GLN A 178 -7.01 5.63 0.60
N TYR A 179 -7.26 6.91 0.88
CA TYR A 179 -8.31 7.69 0.22
C TYR A 179 -7.74 9.00 -0.31
N GLN A 180 -7.99 9.26 -1.60
CA GLN A 180 -7.52 10.44 -2.29
C GLN A 180 -8.27 11.68 -1.80
N LEU A 181 -7.57 12.53 -1.06
CA LEU A 181 -8.09 13.84 -0.63
C LEU A 181 -8.01 14.84 -1.77
N ARG A 182 -6.85 14.88 -2.43
CA ARG A 182 -6.51 15.82 -3.52
C ARG A 182 -5.71 15.09 -4.59
N PRO A 183 -5.50 15.67 -5.78
CA PRO A 183 -4.51 15.13 -6.72
C PRO A 183 -3.19 14.88 -5.98
N HIS A 184 -2.65 13.66 -6.08
CA HIS A 184 -1.41 13.22 -5.44
C HIS A 184 -1.43 13.06 -3.92
N ILE A 185 -2.36 13.67 -3.17
CA ILE A 185 -2.43 13.56 -1.70
C ILE A 185 -3.51 12.57 -1.27
N PHE A 186 -3.09 11.56 -0.52
CA PHE A 186 -3.93 10.52 0.03
C PHE A 186 -3.87 10.54 1.56
N PHE A 187 -5.03 10.43 2.19
CA PHE A 187 -5.08 10.02 3.59
C PHE A 187 -4.80 8.52 3.67
N MET A 188 -4.01 8.08 4.64
CA MET A 188 -3.60 6.70 4.80
C MET A 188 -3.91 6.23 6.22
N GLY A 189 -4.61 5.09 6.33
CA GLY A 189 -4.81 4.35 7.57
C GLY A 189 -4.21 2.97 7.42
N GLN A 190 -3.41 2.54 8.38
CA GLN A 190 -2.71 1.25 8.36
C GLN A 190 -2.86 0.53 9.70
N PHE A 191 -3.17 -0.75 9.64
CA PHE A 191 -3.35 -1.63 10.78
C PHE A 191 -2.35 -2.77 10.67
N THR A 192 -1.36 -2.78 11.55
CA THR A 192 -0.33 -3.83 11.59
C THR A 192 -0.50 -4.67 12.84
N ARG A 193 -0.36 -5.98 12.69
CA ARG A 193 -0.57 -6.95 13.77
C ARG A 193 0.48 -8.08 13.68
N PRO A 194 0.83 -8.71 14.82
CA PRO A 194 0.28 -8.46 16.16
C PRO A 194 0.75 -7.13 16.78
N MET A 195 -0.03 -6.57 17.73
CA MET A 195 0.15 -5.19 18.23
C MET A 195 1.41 -4.99 19.08
N ASP A 196 1.83 -6.03 19.78
CA ASP A 196 2.98 -6.07 20.68
C ASP A 196 4.32 -5.92 19.94
N ARG A 197 4.34 -6.16 18.63
CA ARG A 197 5.52 -6.03 17.77
C ARG A 197 5.98 -4.60 17.63
N ASP A 198 7.26 -4.44 17.31
CA ASP A 198 7.93 -3.15 17.07
C ASP A 198 7.18 -2.28 16.04
N ASP A 199 6.67 -2.90 14.98
CA ASP A 199 5.87 -2.29 13.92
C ASP A 199 4.36 -2.58 14.01
N GLY A 200 3.91 -3.13 15.15
CA GLY A 200 2.50 -3.33 15.47
C GLY A 200 1.82 -2.01 15.85
N GLY A 201 0.53 -1.90 15.54
CA GLY A 201 -0.29 -0.77 15.95
C GLY A 201 -1.24 -0.27 14.88
N ASN A 202 -1.86 0.87 15.17
CA ASN A 202 -2.72 1.60 14.25
C ASN A 202 -2.01 2.88 13.82
N TYR A 203 -1.89 3.07 12.52
CA TYR A 203 -1.13 4.13 11.88
C TYR A 203 -2.08 5.00 11.08
N TYR A 204 -1.92 6.32 11.18
CA TYR A 204 -2.69 7.29 10.42
C TYR A 204 -1.77 8.37 9.89
N GLY A 205 -2.02 8.84 8.68
CA GLY A 205 -1.18 9.89 8.12
C GLY A 205 -1.52 10.25 6.69
N ILE A 206 -0.53 10.82 6.02
CA ILE A 206 -0.66 11.32 4.66
C ILE A 206 0.38 10.66 3.76
N ASN A 207 -0.02 10.36 2.55
CA ASN A 207 0.83 9.82 1.51
C ASN A 207 0.72 10.71 0.27
N TYR A 208 1.87 11.06 -0.30
CA TYR A 208 1.97 11.83 -1.53
C TYR A 208 2.51 10.94 -2.64
N ILE A 209 1.75 10.78 -3.74
CA ILE A 209 2.06 9.89 -4.86
C ILE A 209 2.30 10.73 -6.12
N PHE A 210 3.40 10.53 -6.85
CA PHE A 210 3.83 11.37 -7.99
C PHE A 210 4.52 10.60 -9.13
#